data_AF-A0A4P2QCI9-F1
#
_entry.id   AF-A0A4P2QCI9-F1
#
_cell.length_a   1.000
_cell.length_b   1.000
_cell.length_c   1.000
_cell.angle_alpha   90.00
_cell.angle_beta   90.00
_cell.angle_gamma   90.00
#
_symmetry.space_group_name_H-M   'P 1'
#
loop_
_entity.id
_entity.type
_entity.pdbx_description
1 polymer ?
#
loop_
_entity_poly.entity_id
_entity_poly.type
_entity_poly.pdbx_seq_one_letter_code
_entity_poly.pdbx_strand_id
1 'polypeptide(L)'
;MRAMARWPLRTLLLAALAPACGPAPVDPATPADDEDLPRRAANAAIAALANRNFDVRDCAASRARLVEEPGARFGTPPGDRCGILVARRSDRTWLVVVRSALPSSSAGARAIVTVLPEAQGVSAIEYAPP
;
A
#
# COMPACT_ATOMS: atom_id res chain seq x y z
N MET A 1 -26.73 8.39 64.84
CA MET A 1 -26.55 9.81 65.20
C MET A 1 -25.07 10.06 65.46
N ARG A 2 -24.63 11.30 65.23
CA ARG A 2 -23.27 11.74 64.82
C ARG A 2 -22.13 11.49 65.82
N ALA A 3 -20.92 11.29 65.29
CA ALA A 3 -19.72 11.98 65.77
C ALA A 3 -18.69 12.13 64.64
N MET A 4 -18.26 13.37 64.40
CA MET A 4 -17.21 13.76 63.47
C MET A 4 -15.82 13.51 64.09
N ALA A 5 -14.81 13.22 63.27
CA ALA A 5 -13.41 13.41 63.62
C ALA A 5 -12.59 13.89 62.40
N ARG A 6 -11.76 14.91 62.66
CA ARG A 6 -11.00 15.76 61.73
C ARG A 6 -9.60 15.16 61.46
N TRP A 7 -9.11 15.26 60.21
CA TRP A 7 -7.74 15.53 59.69
C TRP A 7 -6.49 14.88 60.34
N PRO A 8 -5.27 14.99 59.76
CA PRO A 8 -4.80 14.80 58.38
C PRO A 8 -3.53 13.89 58.32
N LEU A 9 -3.37 13.06 57.29
CA LEU A 9 -2.07 12.46 56.93
C LEU A 9 -1.91 12.67 55.41
N ARG A 10 -1.09 13.59 54.89
CA ARG A 10 0.39 13.59 54.94
C ARG A 10 0.90 12.16 55.01
N THR A 11 1.36 11.60 53.88
CA THR A 11 2.78 11.31 53.64
C THR A 11 2.90 10.77 52.22
N LEU A 12 3.56 11.56 51.36
CA LEU A 12 4.24 11.05 50.17
C LEU A 12 5.15 9.90 50.60
N LEU A 13 4.92 8.69 50.08
CA LEU A 13 5.93 7.65 50.16
C LEU A 13 6.06 6.99 48.79
N LEU A 14 7.22 7.30 48.20
CA LEU A 14 7.81 6.68 47.03
C LEU A 14 7.80 5.16 47.16
N ALA A 15 7.31 4.47 46.14
CA ALA A 15 7.81 3.17 45.70
C ALA A 15 8.25 3.40 44.24
N ALA A 16 9.53 3.61 43.93
CA ALA A 16 10.63 2.65 43.91
C ALA A 16 10.35 1.44 42.98
N LEU A 17 11.32 1.21 42.09
CA LEU A 17 11.62 -0.03 41.33
C LEU A 17 10.97 -0.24 39.94
N ALA A 18 11.67 0.19 38.88
CA ALA A 18 12.42 -0.68 37.94
C ALA A 18 12.61 -0.02 36.56
N PRO A 19 13.82 -0.02 35.97
CA PRO A 19 13.97 0.20 34.53
C PRO A 19 13.59 -1.11 33.83
N ALA A 20 12.30 -1.34 33.63
CA ALA A 20 11.86 -2.39 32.71
C ALA A 20 12.20 -1.92 31.29
N CYS A 21 13.42 -2.23 30.86
CA CYS A 21 13.84 -2.24 29.47
C CYS A 21 13.06 -3.35 28.75
N GLY A 22 11.75 -3.13 28.56
CA GLY A 22 10.93 -3.90 27.64
C GLY A 22 10.91 -3.18 26.30
N PRO A 23 10.98 -3.89 25.15
CA PRO A 23 10.72 -3.25 23.87
C PRO A 23 9.33 -2.61 23.95
N ALA A 24 9.23 -1.34 23.54
CA ALA A 24 7.96 -0.64 23.47
C ALA A 24 6.93 -1.53 22.75
N PRO A 25 5.68 -1.59 23.22
CA PRO A 25 4.63 -2.29 22.48
C PRO A 25 4.62 -1.73 21.07
N VAL A 26 4.86 -2.62 20.10
CA VAL A 26 4.77 -2.29 18.68
C VAL A 26 3.32 -1.89 18.45
N ASP A 27 3.06 -0.59 18.31
CA ASP A 27 1.76 -0.11 17.88
C ASP A 27 1.41 -0.82 16.57
N PRO A 28 0.22 -1.45 16.45
CA PRO A 28 -0.21 -1.99 15.17
C PRO A 28 -0.25 -0.83 14.19
N ALA A 29 0.47 -0.98 13.08
CA ALA A 29 0.64 0.03 12.02
C ALA A 29 -0.65 0.85 11.84
N THR A 30 -0.51 2.15 12.03
CA THR A 30 -1.62 3.10 11.91
C THR A 30 -2.09 3.08 10.45
N PRO A 31 -3.40 3.20 10.15
CA PRO A 31 -3.97 3.14 8.79
C PRO A 31 -3.39 4.12 7.75
N ALA A 32 -2.45 4.98 8.13
CA ALA A 32 -1.66 5.80 7.21
C ALA A 32 -0.65 4.97 6.39
N ASP A 33 -0.13 3.85 6.91
CA ASP A 33 0.78 2.97 6.16
C ASP A 33 0.08 2.26 4.98
N ASP A 34 -1.22 1.99 5.13
CA ASP A 34 -2.04 1.30 4.13
C ASP A 34 -2.36 2.17 2.90
N GLU A 35 -2.47 3.50 3.04
CA GLU A 35 -2.75 4.40 1.91
C GLU A 35 -1.54 4.58 0.98
N ASP A 36 -0.31 4.43 1.49
CA ASP A 36 0.91 4.50 0.68
C ASP A 36 1.28 3.16 0.01
N LEU A 37 0.75 2.03 0.49
CA LEU A 37 1.03 0.72 -0.10
C LEU A 37 0.58 0.60 -1.57
N PRO A 38 -0.61 1.04 -1.99
CA PRO A 38 -1.00 1.05 -3.39
C PRO A 38 -0.03 1.84 -4.27
N ARG A 39 0.43 3.00 -3.79
CA ARG A 39 1.39 3.84 -4.52
C ARG A 39 2.75 3.18 -4.60
N ARG A 40 3.22 2.56 -3.52
CA ARG A 40 4.46 1.77 -3.51
C ARG A 40 4.38 0.59 -4.47
N ALA A 41 3.26 -0.14 -4.49
CA ALA A 41 3.04 -1.22 -5.44
C ALA A 41 3.05 -0.73 -6.89
N ALA A 42 2.41 0.40 -7.18
CA ALA A 42 2.46 1.03 -8.49
C ALA A 42 3.89 1.43 -8.89
N ASN A 43 4.68 2.01 -7.97
CA ASN A 43 6.08 2.33 -8.23
C ASN A 43 6.92 1.08 -8.54
N ALA A 44 6.76 0.01 -7.75
CA ALA A 44 7.46 -1.25 -7.98
C ALA A 44 7.12 -1.83 -9.37
N ALA A 45 5.84 -1.78 -9.77
CA ALA A 45 5.40 -2.23 -11.07
C ALA A 45 5.97 -1.38 -12.22
N ILE A 46 5.92 -0.04 -12.12
CA ILE A 46 6.50 0.87 -13.13
C ILE A 46 7.99 0.59 -13.29
N ALA A 47 8.74 0.48 -12.19
CA ALA A 47 10.18 0.23 -12.23
C ALA A 47 10.50 -1.13 -12.88
N ALA A 48 9.74 -2.18 -12.53
CA ALA A 48 9.93 -3.49 -13.13
C ALA A 48 9.60 -3.51 -14.63
N LEU A 49 8.57 -2.77 -15.05
CA LEU A 49 8.19 -2.62 -16.46
C LEU A 49 9.21 -1.79 -17.25
N ALA A 50 9.72 -0.71 -16.68
CA ALA A 50 10.80 0.09 -17.26
C ALA A 50 12.04 -0.77 -17.55
N ASN A 51 12.43 -1.63 -16.60
CA ASN A 51 13.55 -2.56 -16.74
C ASN A 51 13.33 -3.64 -17.82
N ARG A 52 12.12 -3.76 -18.37
CA ARG A 52 11.74 -4.68 -19.44
C ARG A 52 11.43 -3.95 -20.76
N ASN A 53 11.75 -2.66 -20.86
CA ASN A 53 11.47 -1.80 -22.01
C ASN A 53 9.96 -1.66 -22.34
N PHE A 54 9.09 -1.83 -21.35
CA PHE A 54 7.68 -1.48 -21.50
C PHE A 54 7.52 0.05 -21.48
N ASP A 55 6.63 0.60 -22.31
CA ASP A 55 6.42 2.04 -22.37
C ASP A 55 5.72 2.57 -21.11
N VAL A 56 6.51 3.20 -20.24
CA VAL A 56 6.04 3.82 -18.99
C VAL A 56 6.30 5.33 -18.93
N ARG A 57 6.65 5.97 -20.05
CA ARG A 57 7.12 7.38 -20.09
C ARG A 57 6.14 8.36 -19.44
N ASP A 58 4.85 8.12 -19.63
CA ASP A 58 3.77 8.92 -19.06
C ASP A 58 3.06 8.22 -17.91
N CYS A 59 3.67 7.24 -17.25
CA CYS A 59 3.12 6.59 -16.07
C CYS A 59 3.58 7.31 -14.80
N ALA A 60 2.64 7.57 -13.88
CA ALA A 60 2.96 8.13 -12.56
C ALA A 60 2.20 7.36 -11.49
N ALA A 61 2.90 6.83 -10.48
CA ALA A 61 2.27 6.10 -9.38
C ALA A 61 1.31 6.98 -8.56
N SER A 62 1.50 8.31 -8.56
CA SER A 62 0.55 9.27 -7.99
C SER A 62 -0.82 9.30 -8.70
N ARG A 63 -0.89 8.81 -9.94
CA ARG A 63 -2.12 8.64 -10.72
C ARG A 63 -2.71 7.23 -10.62
N ALA A 64 -2.12 6.36 -9.80
CA ALA A 64 -2.66 5.04 -9.56
C ALA A 64 -4.01 5.13 -8.87
N ARG A 65 -5.00 4.39 -9.38
CA ARG A 65 -6.32 4.29 -8.76
C ARG A 65 -6.47 2.95 -8.08
N LEU A 66 -6.73 2.98 -6.77
CA LEU A 66 -7.13 1.80 -6.02
C LEU A 66 -8.55 1.40 -6.44
N VAL A 67 -8.72 0.15 -6.83
CA VAL A 67 -9.99 -0.44 -7.27
C VAL A 67 -10.11 -1.86 -6.70
N GLU A 68 -11.28 -2.46 -6.80
CA GLU A 68 -11.45 -3.89 -6.53
C GLU A 68 -10.83 -4.74 -7.65
N GLU A 69 -10.44 -5.98 -7.33
CA GLU A 69 -9.73 -6.88 -8.26
C GLU A 69 -10.42 -7.06 -9.63
N PRO A 70 -11.75 -7.25 -9.73
CA PRO A 70 -12.42 -7.30 -11.02
C PRO A 70 -12.28 -5.98 -11.80
N GLY A 71 -12.39 -4.85 -11.11
CA GLY A 71 -12.20 -3.52 -11.69
C GLY A 71 -10.79 -3.32 -12.23
N ALA A 72 -9.75 -3.84 -11.58
CA ALA A 72 -8.38 -3.77 -12.08
C ALA A 72 -8.17 -4.64 -13.33
N ARG A 73 -8.74 -5.86 -13.35
CA ARG A 73 -8.58 -6.80 -14.46
C ARG A 73 -9.34 -6.39 -15.72
N PHE A 74 -10.54 -5.82 -15.57
CA PHE A 74 -11.41 -5.48 -16.71
C PHE A 74 -11.43 -3.99 -17.03
N GLY A 75 -11.05 -3.15 -16.08
CA GLY A 75 -11.02 -1.70 -16.24
C GLY A 75 -9.64 -1.21 -16.65
N THR A 76 -9.58 -0.41 -17.69
CA THR A 76 -8.82 0.84 -17.74
C THR A 76 -9.44 1.58 -18.93
N PRO A 77 -10.18 2.68 -18.71
CA PRO A 77 -10.83 3.40 -19.79
C PRO A 77 -9.82 3.70 -20.91
N PRO A 78 -10.19 3.58 -22.20
CA PRO A 78 -9.37 4.11 -23.27
C PRO A 78 -9.10 5.59 -23.04
N GLY A 79 -7.84 5.96 -23.20
CA GLY A 79 -7.38 7.32 -23.05
C GLY A 79 -5.94 7.44 -23.54
N ASP A 80 -5.56 8.66 -23.93
CA ASP A 80 -4.28 8.95 -24.57
C ASP A 80 -3.09 9.01 -23.58
N ARG A 81 -3.28 8.51 -22.36
CA ARG A 81 -2.29 8.59 -21.28
C ARG A 81 -2.16 7.26 -20.59
N CYS A 82 -0.99 7.01 -20.01
CA CYS A 82 -0.82 5.83 -19.19
C CYS A 82 -1.81 5.81 -18.01
N GLY A 83 -2.47 4.67 -17.87
CA GLY A 83 -3.41 4.37 -16.80
C GLY A 83 -2.82 3.32 -15.87
N ILE A 84 -3.00 3.50 -14.56
CA ILE A 84 -2.54 2.55 -13.55
C ILE A 84 -3.71 2.25 -12.62
N LEU A 85 -4.11 0.99 -12.59
CA LEU A 85 -5.05 0.48 -11.61
C LEU A 85 -4.33 -0.44 -10.64
N VAL A 86 -4.66 -0.31 -9.37
CA VAL A 86 -4.10 -1.14 -8.30
C VAL A 86 -5.26 -1.79 -7.59
N ALA A 87 -5.16 -3.08 -7.33
CA ALA A 87 -6.13 -3.80 -6.51
C ALA A 87 -5.40 -4.68 -5.50
N ARG A 88 -5.93 -4.75 -4.29
CA ARG A 88 -5.47 -5.73 -3.29
C ARG A 88 -6.18 -7.06 -3.56
N ARG A 89 -5.41 -8.14 -3.69
CA ARG A 89 -5.93 -9.50 -3.87
C ARG A 89 -6.19 -10.15 -2.51
N SER A 90 -6.99 -11.21 -2.49
CA SER A 90 -7.30 -11.98 -1.27
C SER A 90 -6.07 -12.63 -0.62
N ASP A 91 -5.04 -12.94 -1.40
CA ASP A 91 -3.75 -13.49 -0.95
C ASP A 91 -2.78 -12.43 -0.39
N ARG A 92 -3.25 -11.19 -0.18
CA ARG A 92 -2.45 -10.02 0.25
C ARG A 92 -1.38 -9.56 -0.75
N THR A 93 -1.37 -10.09 -1.97
CA THR A 93 -0.56 -9.50 -3.06
C THR A 93 -1.29 -8.31 -3.68
N TRP A 94 -0.56 -7.48 -4.40
CA TRP A 94 -1.15 -6.39 -5.18
C TRP A 94 -1.18 -6.76 -6.66
N LEU A 95 -2.35 -6.61 -7.26
CA LEU A 95 -2.52 -6.62 -8.71
C LEU A 95 -2.36 -5.19 -9.22
N VAL A 96 -1.36 -4.94 -10.05
CA VAL A 96 -1.16 -3.64 -10.69
C VAL A 96 -1.32 -3.81 -12.19
N VAL A 97 -2.33 -3.17 -12.76
CA VAL A 97 -2.55 -3.13 -14.20
C VAL A 97 -2.04 -1.80 -14.72
N VAL A 98 -1.05 -1.87 -15.60
CA VAL A 98 -0.44 -0.72 -16.25
C VAL A 98 -0.83 -0.75 -17.72
N ARG A 99 -1.45 0.31 -18.18
CA ARG A 99 -1.76 0.54 -19.59
C ARG A 99 -0.86 1.66 -20.07
N SER A 100 -0.06 1.43 -21.12
CA SER A 100 0.76 2.47 -21.73
C SER A 100 -0.08 3.44 -22.55
N ALA A 101 0.52 4.52 -23.02
CA ALA A 101 -0.15 5.46 -23.93
C ALA A 101 -0.21 4.93 -25.38
N LEU A 102 0.25 3.70 -25.62
CA LEU A 102 0.21 3.06 -26.93
C LEU A 102 -1.24 2.78 -27.37
N PRO A 103 -1.51 2.73 -28.69
CA PRO A 103 -2.78 2.24 -29.22
C PRO A 103 -3.11 0.86 -28.64
N SER A 104 -4.37 0.61 -28.32
CA SER A 104 -4.79 -0.67 -27.70
C SER A 104 -4.45 -1.89 -28.55
N SER A 105 -4.34 -1.73 -29.87
CA SER A 105 -3.93 -2.78 -30.80
C SER A 105 -2.42 -3.12 -30.77
N SER A 106 -1.64 -2.42 -29.95
CA SER A 106 -0.18 -2.62 -29.88
C SER A 106 0.19 -3.71 -28.88
N ALA A 107 1.15 -4.56 -29.24
CA ALA A 107 1.81 -5.41 -28.27
C ALA A 107 2.46 -4.54 -27.17
N GLY A 108 2.18 -4.85 -25.90
CA GLY A 108 2.63 -4.01 -24.79
C GLY A 108 1.79 -2.75 -24.55
N ALA A 109 0.56 -2.67 -25.10
CA ALA A 109 -0.41 -1.67 -24.68
C ALA A 109 -0.83 -1.83 -23.21
N ARG A 110 -0.71 -3.06 -22.68
CA ARG A 110 -1.13 -3.41 -21.33
C ARG A 110 -0.24 -4.49 -20.70
N ALA A 111 0.10 -4.29 -19.44
CA ALA A 111 0.76 -5.26 -18.59
C ALA A 111 -0.02 -5.43 -17.27
N ILE A 112 0.01 -6.64 -16.75
CA ILE A 112 -0.53 -7.02 -15.45
C ILE A 112 0.68 -7.45 -14.60
N VAL A 113 0.87 -6.79 -13.47
CA VAL A 113 2.01 -6.99 -12.60
C VAL A 113 1.48 -7.47 -11.25
N THR A 114 2.03 -8.57 -10.76
CA THR A 114 1.77 -9.03 -9.39
C THR A 114 2.92 -8.56 -8.50
N VAL A 115 2.59 -7.80 -7.47
CA VAL A 115 3.55 -7.27 -6.50
C VAL A 115 3.33 -7.98 -5.16
N LEU A 116 4.43 -8.32 -4.50
CA LEU A 116 4.44 -8.99 -3.20
C LEU A 116 3.70 -8.16 -2.12
N PRO A 117 3.27 -8.80 -1.02
CA PRO A 117 2.78 -8.10 0.15
C PRO A 117 3.78 -7.01 0.58
N GLU A 118 3.28 -5.91 1.13
CA GLU A 118 4.11 -4.73 1.51
C GLU A 118 4.83 -4.00 0.35
N ALA A 119 4.51 -4.32 -0.92
CA ALA A 119 5.11 -3.68 -2.10
C ALA A 119 6.64 -3.81 -2.19
N GLN A 120 7.20 -4.85 -1.56
CA GLN A 120 8.64 -5.11 -1.47
C GLN A 120 9.29 -5.65 -2.76
N GLY A 121 8.50 -5.94 -3.79
CA GLY A 121 9.01 -6.41 -5.08
C GLY A 121 7.94 -7.02 -5.98
N VAL A 122 8.32 -7.33 -7.22
CA VAL A 122 7.43 -7.93 -8.23
C VAL A 122 7.63 -9.43 -8.28
N SER A 123 6.54 -10.20 -8.19
CA SER A 123 6.56 -11.66 -8.30
C SER A 123 6.27 -12.16 -9.71
N ALA A 124 5.44 -11.45 -10.48
CA ALA A 124 5.07 -11.84 -11.84
C ALA A 124 4.75 -10.63 -12.71
N ILE A 125 5.00 -10.75 -14.02
CA ILE A 125 4.62 -9.79 -15.05
C ILE A 125 4.00 -10.58 -16.20
N GLU A 126 2.78 -10.21 -16.59
CA GLU A 126 2.04 -10.77 -17.70
C GLU A 126 1.70 -9.66 -18.69
N TYR A 127 1.98 -9.86 -19.97
CA TYR A 127 1.61 -8.91 -21.02
C TYR A 127 0.28 -9.33 -21.62
N ALA A 128 -0.71 -8.45 -21.56
CA ALA A 128 -1.98 -8.72 -22.19
C ALA A 128 -1.85 -8.53 -23.71
N PRO A 129 -2.40 -9.44 -24.52
CA PRO A 129 -2.49 -9.24 -25.96
C PRO A 129 -3.40 -8.04 -26.28
N PRO A 130 -3.21 -7.43 -27.47
CA PRO A 130 -4.06 -6.34 -27.96
C PRO A 130 -5.53 -6.71 -28.11
#